data_AF-A0A941AEC0-F1
#
_entry.id   AF-A0A941AEC0-F1
#
_cell.length_a   1.000
_cell.length_b   1.000
_cell.length_c   1.000
_cell.angle_alpha   90.00
_cell.angle_beta   90.00
_cell.angle_gamma   90.00
#
_symmetry.space_group_name_H-M   'P 1'
#
loop_
_entity.id
_entity.type
_entity.pdbx_description
1 polymer ?
#
loop_
_entity_poly.entity_id
_entity_poly.type
_entity_poly.pdbx_seq_one_letter_code
_entity_poly.pdbx_strand_id
1 'polypeptide(L)'
;MVGGLLSIGVVDVLDILLVAFIIYWVLLFIRGTRAVQMLFGLLILMMMYVVAKKAGMVTFQWLVGNFLENLLVVLVVVFHSEIRRGLARIGQWRLFGGRGNTPDPDVIDQLAQSAFLLAGERTGAILLLEREMGLEELVEHGKKLDALFSHELAASIFATSSPVHDGAVVIRHNRIAAAGVILPIPAESVETRGMGTRHRAAFGVATETDAVAVVVSEETGNVTVFSNRSANRVETVRQLRDTLGLLLRKEEATRGRG
;
A
#
# COMPACT_ATOMS: atom_id res chain seq x y z
N MET A 1 31.60 18.30 41.50
CA MET A 1 31.22 18.78 40.15
C MET A 1 29.84 18.22 39.80
N VAL A 2 28.78 18.77 40.39
CA VAL A 2 27.39 18.43 40.09
C VAL A 2 26.63 19.75 40.20
N GLY A 3 26.43 20.45 39.09
CA GLY A 3 25.91 21.82 39.10
C GLY A 3 25.45 22.32 37.74
N GLY A 4 24.93 21.43 36.88
CA GLY A 4 24.45 21.79 35.54
C GLY A 4 23.09 21.15 35.19
N LEU A 5 22.31 20.73 36.18
CA LEU A 5 21.08 19.94 35.97
C LEU A 5 19.77 20.76 36.04
N LEU A 6 19.81 22.07 36.24
CA LEU A 6 18.59 22.86 36.48
C LEU A 6 18.61 24.25 35.82
N SER A 7 18.80 24.31 34.51
CA SER A 7 18.15 25.36 33.72
C SER A 7 17.56 24.73 32.46
N ILE A 8 16.46 24.00 32.63
CA ILE A 8 15.65 23.56 31.49
C ILE A 8 15.08 24.85 30.89
N GLY A 9 15.70 25.31 29.80
CA GLY A 9 15.23 26.44 29.04
C GLY A 9 13.96 26.08 28.28
N VAL A 10 13.18 27.09 27.89
CA VAL A 10 12.03 26.90 27.00
C VAL A 10 12.46 26.21 25.70
N VAL A 11 13.70 26.44 25.25
CA VAL A 11 14.31 25.79 24.08
C VAL A 11 14.49 24.28 24.31
N ASP A 12 14.94 23.84 25.48
CA ASP A 12 15.12 22.41 25.78
C ASP A 12 13.77 21.68 25.83
N VAL A 13 12.73 22.33 26.36
CA VAL A 13 11.36 21.77 26.37
C VAL A 13 10.83 21.64 24.94
N LEU A 14 11.07 22.63 24.09
CA LEU A 14 10.63 22.64 22.70
C LEU A 14 11.38 21.60 21.87
N ASP A 15 12.68 21.43 22.12
CA ASP A 15 13.51 20.39 21.49
C ASP A 15 13.06 18.98 21.91
N ILE A 16 12.86 18.73 23.20
CA ILE A 16 12.35 17.44 23.69
C ILE A 16 10.97 17.15 23.12
N LEU A 17 10.07 18.13 23.03
CA LEU A 17 8.75 17.97 22.41
C LEU A 17 8.85 17.66 20.92
N LEU A 18 9.74 18.33 20.19
CA LEU A 18 9.99 18.08 18.77
C LEU A 18 10.53 16.66 18.55
N VAL A 19 11.56 16.26 19.30
CA VAL A 19 12.15 14.93 19.23
C VAL A 19 11.12 13.87 19.61
N ALA A 20 10.36 14.08 20.68
CA ALA A 20 9.30 13.16 21.11
C ALA A 20 8.20 13.03 20.04
N PHE A 21 7.80 14.13 19.41
CA PHE A 21 6.83 14.13 18.31
C PHE A 21 7.36 13.33 17.11
N ILE A 22 8.60 13.59 16.68
CA ILE A 22 9.25 12.87 15.57
C ILE A 22 9.34 11.38 15.89
N ILE A 23 9.84 11.00 17.07
CA ILE A 23 9.93 9.59 17.50
C ILE A 23 8.55 8.95 17.52
N TYR A 24 7.54 9.61 18.09
CA TYR A 24 6.17 9.10 18.11
C TYR A 24 5.63 8.88 16.70
N TRP A 25 5.83 9.83 15.80
CA TRP A 25 5.38 9.75 14.41
C TRP A 25 6.07 8.61 13.65
N VAL A 26 7.38 8.45 13.84
CA VAL A 26 8.17 7.34 13.29
C VAL A 26 7.69 5.98 13.84
N LEU A 27 7.42 5.89 15.15
CA LEU A 27 6.87 4.68 15.76
C LEU A 27 5.49 4.33 15.18
N LEU A 28 4.64 5.33 14.94
CA LEU A 28 3.31 5.13 14.37
C LEU A 28 3.39 4.67 12.91
N PHE A 29 4.33 5.24 12.13
CA PHE A 29 4.58 4.87 10.74
C PHE A 29 5.11 3.43 10.59
N ILE A 30 5.95 2.99 11.52
CA ILE A 30 6.59 1.67 11.45
C ILE A 30 5.69 0.57 12.07
N ARG A 31 4.73 0.92 12.92
CA ARG A 31 3.86 -0.05 13.64
C ARG A 31 3.10 -0.96 12.67
N GLY A 32 3.26 -2.27 12.83
CA GLY A 32 2.59 -3.29 11.98
C GLY A 32 3.30 -3.59 10.65
N THR A 33 4.50 -3.05 10.45
CA THR A 33 5.36 -3.34 9.28
C THR A 33 6.45 -4.37 9.62
N ARG A 34 7.03 -5.00 8.58
CA ARG A 34 8.21 -5.87 8.72
C ARG A 34 9.40 -5.14 9.36
N ALA A 35 9.45 -3.81 9.29
CA ALA A 35 10.51 -3.00 9.87
C ALA A 35 10.57 -3.06 11.41
N VAL A 36 9.45 -3.32 12.09
CA VAL A 36 9.47 -3.59 13.54
C VAL A 36 10.26 -4.86 13.85
N GLN A 37 10.04 -5.93 13.07
CA GLN A 37 10.76 -7.20 13.26
C GLN A 37 12.26 -7.03 13.00
N MET A 38 12.62 -6.24 11.98
CA MET A 38 14.01 -5.91 11.68
C MET A 38 14.68 -5.12 12.80
N LEU A 39 13.98 -4.16 13.42
CA LEU A 39 14.48 -3.41 14.57
C LEU A 39 14.74 -4.32 15.78
N PHE A 40 13.83 -5.25 16.09
CA PHE A 40 14.06 -6.25 17.13
C PHE A 40 15.25 -7.15 16.81
N GLY A 41 15.42 -7.57 15.55
CA GLY A 41 16.61 -8.32 15.10
C GLY A 41 17.91 -7.56 15.32
N LEU A 42 17.92 -6.25 15.02
CA LEU A 42 19.07 -5.39 15.26
C LEU A 42 19.38 -5.23 16.75
N LEU A 43 18.36 -5.06 17.61
CA LEU A 43 18.53 -4.98 19.06
C LEU A 43 19.12 -6.27 19.64
N ILE A 44 18.65 -7.43 19.18
CA ILE A 44 19.21 -8.73 19.59
C ILE A 44 20.67 -8.84 19.17
N LEU A 45 21.01 -8.45 17.94
CA LEU A 45 22.39 -8.46 17.44
C LEU A 45 23.31 -7.53 18.23
N MET A 46 22.83 -6.34 18.61
CA MET A 46 23.53 -5.44 19.53
C MET A 46 23.75 -6.06 20.92
N MET A 47 22.73 -6.73 21.46
CA MET A 47 22.84 -7.41 22.76
C MET A 47 23.87 -8.54 22.71
N MET A 48 23.85 -9.34 21.65
CA MET A 48 24.84 -10.40 21.42
C MET A 48 26.27 -9.83 21.32
N TYR A 49 26.45 -8.69 20.65
CA TYR A 49 27.75 -8.02 20.59
C TYR A 49 28.28 -7.63 21.98
N VAL A 50 27.43 -7.04 22.83
CA VAL A 50 27.81 -6.65 24.21
C VAL A 50 28.15 -7.88 25.05
N VAL A 51 27.38 -8.96 24.93
CA VAL A 51 27.64 -10.22 25.63
C VAL A 51 28.97 -10.82 25.17
N ALA A 52 29.22 -10.89 23.86
CA ALA A 52 30.46 -11.42 23.29
C ALA A 52 31.69 -10.61 23.74
N LYS A 53 31.57 -9.27 23.79
CA LYS A 53 32.61 -8.38 24.30
C LYS A 53 32.92 -8.65 25.78
N LYS A 54 31.88 -8.85 26.60
CA LYS A 54 32.05 -9.20 28.03
C LYS A 54 32.62 -10.60 28.23
N ALA A 55 32.25 -11.56 27.39
CA ALA A 55 32.73 -12.94 27.43
C ALA A 55 34.12 -13.13 26.81
N GLY A 56 34.71 -12.10 26.19
CA GLY A 56 36.02 -12.16 25.55
C GLY A 56 36.02 -12.96 24.23
N MET A 57 34.87 -13.10 23.56
CA MET A 57 34.75 -13.86 22.31
C MET A 57 35.28 -13.06 21.12
N VAL A 58 36.60 -13.08 20.92
CA VAL A 58 37.30 -12.29 19.89
C VAL A 58 36.74 -12.52 18.48
N THR A 59 36.58 -13.77 18.05
CA THR A 59 36.09 -14.10 16.69
C THR A 59 34.66 -13.63 16.46
N PHE A 60 33.77 -13.82 17.44
CA PHE A 60 32.37 -13.41 17.32
C PHE A 60 32.22 -11.89 17.37
N GLN A 61 33.00 -11.21 18.23
CA GLN A 61 33.08 -9.75 18.25
C GLN A 61 33.56 -9.21 16.91
N TRP A 62 34.58 -9.82 16.29
CA TRP A 62 35.07 -9.42 14.97
C TRP A 62 34.00 -9.61 13.90
N LEU A 63 33.31 -10.76 13.87
CA LEU A 63 32.26 -11.05 12.90
C LEU A 63 31.09 -10.05 13.00
N VAL A 64 30.55 -9.87 14.21
CA VAL A 64 29.44 -8.95 14.46
C VAL A 64 29.87 -7.50 14.26
N GLY A 65 31.10 -7.15 14.62
CA GLY A 65 31.68 -5.82 14.38
C GLY A 65 31.73 -5.47 12.90
N ASN A 66 32.25 -6.36 12.05
CA ASN A 66 32.26 -6.15 10.59
C ASN A 66 30.85 -6.00 10.02
N PHE A 67 29.87 -6.77 10.52
CA PHE A 67 28.47 -6.62 10.11
C PHE A 67 27.91 -5.24 10.51
N LEU A 68 28.19 -4.78 11.74
CA LEU A 68 27.75 -3.47 12.23
C LEU A 68 28.43 -2.31 11.50
N GLU A 69 29.71 -2.44 11.12
CA GLU A 69 30.43 -1.46 10.30
C GLU A 69 29.77 -1.29 8.91
N ASN A 70 29.29 -2.38 8.32
CA ASN A 70 28.58 -2.37 7.04
C ASN A 70 27.05 -2.22 7.19
N LEU A 71 26.55 -1.90 8.38
CA LEU A 71 25.12 -1.89 8.68
C LEU A 71 24.35 -0.93 7.77
N LEU A 72 24.92 0.23 7.43
CA LEU A 72 24.28 1.20 6.53
C LEU A 72 24.00 0.59 5.15
N VAL A 73 24.96 -0.14 4.57
CA VAL A 73 24.81 -0.77 3.25
C VAL A 73 23.75 -1.87 3.32
N VAL A 74 23.82 -2.73 4.34
CA VAL A 74 22.82 -3.78 4.57
C VAL A 74 21.42 -3.17 4.72
N LEU A 75 21.30 -2.09 5.49
CA LEU A 75 20.05 -1.39 5.72
C LEU A 75 19.51 -0.80 4.41
N VAL A 76 20.34 -0.13 3.60
CA VAL A 76 19.89 0.40 2.31
C VAL A 76 19.41 -0.71 1.37
N VAL A 77 20.11 -1.85 1.30
CA VAL A 77 19.72 -2.97 0.44
C VAL A 77 18.40 -3.61 0.91
N VAL A 78 18.26 -3.86 2.21
CA VAL A 78 17.06 -4.49 2.79
C VAL A 78 15.86 -3.54 2.72
N PHE A 79 16.06 -2.25 3.00
CA PHE A 79 15.03 -1.22 3.00
C PHE A 79 14.89 -0.49 1.65
N HIS A 80 15.53 -0.99 0.59
CA HIS A 80 15.50 -0.32 -0.72
C HIS A 80 14.06 -0.10 -1.20
N SER A 81 13.18 -1.08 -0.98
CA SER A 81 11.78 -1.00 -1.38
C SER A 81 11.00 0.05 -0.59
N GLU A 82 11.27 0.17 0.72
CA GLU A 82 10.65 1.11 1.65
C GLU A 82 11.09 2.55 1.34
N ILE A 83 12.40 2.76 1.13
CA ILE A 83 12.97 4.06 0.77
C ILE A 83 12.35 4.54 -0.56
N ARG A 84 12.32 3.67 -1.57
CA ARG A 84 11.68 3.97 -2.86
C ARG A 84 10.21 4.38 -2.66
N ARG A 85 9.43 3.60 -1.91
CA ARG A 85 8.01 3.90 -1.65
C ARG A 85 7.81 5.21 -0.88
N GLY A 86 8.65 5.48 0.13
CA GLY A 86 8.60 6.72 0.90
C GLY A 86 8.90 7.93 0.04
N LEU A 87 9.95 7.86 -0.79
CA LEU A 87 10.31 8.91 -1.73
C LEU A 87 9.27 9.10 -2.83
N ALA A 88 8.65 8.01 -3.33
CA ALA A 88 7.54 8.10 -4.27
C ALA A 88 6.37 8.89 -3.67
N ARG A 89 5.96 8.59 -2.43
CA ARG A 89 4.93 9.35 -1.71
C ARG A 89 5.29 10.83 -1.55
N ILE A 90 6.55 11.13 -1.25
CA ILE A 90 7.04 12.52 -1.09
C ILE A 90 7.08 13.25 -2.46
N GLY A 91 7.55 12.59 -3.52
CA GLY A 91 7.60 13.16 -4.88
C GLY A 91 6.22 13.41 -5.48
N GLN A 92 5.19 12.74 -4.97
CA GLN A 92 3.79 12.96 -5.29
C GLN A 92 3.14 14.09 -4.50
N TRP A 93 3.86 14.70 -3.54
CA TRP A 93 3.49 15.98 -2.93
C TRP A 93 3.62 17.08 -3.99
N ARG A 94 2.61 17.14 -4.85
CA ARG A 94 2.56 17.95 -6.07
C ARG A 94 2.62 19.42 -5.66
N LEU A 95 3.83 19.99 -5.70
CA LEU A 95 4.11 21.43 -5.65
C LEU A 95 3.45 22.20 -6.82
N PHE A 96 2.70 21.53 -7.70
CA PHE A 96 1.99 22.12 -8.81
C PHE A 96 0.52 21.66 -8.81
N GLY A 97 -0.37 22.62 -8.58
CA GLY A 97 -1.83 22.47 -8.53
C GLY A 97 -2.46 21.94 -9.81
N GLY A 98 -2.42 20.62 -9.99
CA GLY A 98 -3.30 19.89 -10.89
C GLY A 98 -4.62 19.58 -10.19
N ARG A 99 -5.71 20.09 -10.75
CA ARG A 99 -7.12 19.82 -10.40
C ARG A 99 -7.37 18.39 -9.88
N GLY A 100 -7.99 18.30 -8.71
CA GLY A 100 -8.68 17.16 -8.08
C GLY A 100 -8.36 15.75 -8.57
N ASN A 101 -7.69 14.96 -7.73
CA ASN A 101 -7.50 13.52 -7.87
C ASN A 101 -8.78 12.71 -7.63
N THR A 102 -9.95 13.35 -7.65
CA THR A 102 -11.25 12.69 -7.53
C THR A 102 -11.55 12.10 -8.90
N PRO A 103 -11.72 10.78 -9.03
CA PRO A 103 -12.37 10.23 -10.21
C PRO A 103 -13.68 11.01 -10.42
N ASP A 104 -13.93 11.42 -11.66
CA ASP A 104 -15.20 12.04 -12.04
C ASP A 104 -16.34 11.19 -11.42
N PRO A 105 -17.36 11.78 -10.77
CA PRO A 105 -18.49 11.02 -10.22
C PRO A 105 -19.05 9.97 -11.20
N ASP A 106 -18.97 10.27 -12.49
CA ASP A 106 -19.34 9.39 -13.60
C ASP A 106 -18.51 8.10 -13.64
N VAL A 107 -17.21 8.13 -13.32
CA VAL A 107 -16.33 6.95 -13.30
C VAL A 107 -16.70 6.01 -12.17
N ILE A 108 -17.02 6.54 -10.98
CA ILE A 108 -17.43 5.72 -9.84
C ILE A 108 -18.74 5.00 -10.17
N ASP A 109 -19.68 5.71 -10.80
CA ASP A 109 -20.95 5.14 -11.21
C ASP A 109 -20.76 4.07 -12.29
N GLN A 110 -19.98 4.35 -13.33
CA GLN A 110 -19.63 3.39 -14.37
C GLN A 110 -18.92 2.17 -13.81
N LEU A 111 -18.00 2.34 -12.85
CA LEU A 111 -17.28 1.23 -12.23
C LEU A 111 -18.22 0.34 -11.42
N ALA A 112 -19.11 0.96 -10.64
CA ALA A 112 -20.09 0.23 -9.88
C ALA A 112 -21.05 -0.56 -10.79
N GLN A 113 -21.53 0.06 -11.86
CA GLN A 113 -22.36 -0.61 -12.86
C GLN A 113 -21.60 -1.77 -13.54
N SER A 114 -20.35 -1.54 -13.95
CA SER A 114 -19.50 -2.56 -14.59
C SER A 114 -19.27 -3.76 -13.68
N ALA A 115 -18.97 -3.53 -12.40
CA ALA A 115 -18.73 -4.60 -11.44
C ALA A 115 -19.96 -5.49 -11.24
N PHE A 116 -21.17 -4.90 -11.18
CA PHE A 116 -22.41 -5.66 -11.02
C PHE A 116 -22.90 -6.31 -12.32
N LEU A 117 -22.57 -5.74 -13.48
CA LEU A 117 -22.79 -6.38 -14.77
C LEU A 117 -21.96 -7.66 -14.88
N LEU A 118 -20.65 -7.57 -14.61
CA LEU A 118 -19.73 -8.71 -14.58
C LEU A 118 -20.14 -9.75 -13.52
N ALA A 119 -20.64 -9.30 -12.36
CA ALA A 119 -21.16 -10.18 -11.32
C ALA A 119 -22.38 -10.98 -11.78
N GLY A 120 -23.30 -10.36 -12.52
CA GLY A 120 -24.48 -11.02 -13.07
C GLY A 120 -24.12 -12.12 -14.07
N GLU A 121 -23.05 -11.92 -14.84
CA GLU A 121 -22.50 -12.90 -15.79
C GLU A 121 -21.53 -13.90 -15.14
N ARG A 122 -21.23 -13.74 -13.84
CA ARG A 122 -20.20 -14.48 -13.10
C ARG A 122 -18.83 -14.43 -13.76
N THR A 123 -18.51 -13.29 -14.35
CA THR A 123 -17.20 -13.03 -14.94
C THR A 123 -16.25 -12.51 -13.86
N GLY A 124 -15.18 -13.27 -13.61
CA GLY A 124 -14.14 -12.87 -12.67
C GLY A 124 -13.41 -11.61 -13.12
N ALA A 125 -13.30 -10.62 -12.24
CA ALA A 125 -12.67 -9.34 -12.58
C ALA A 125 -11.95 -8.71 -11.38
N ILE A 126 -10.88 -7.96 -11.67
CA ILE A 126 -10.19 -7.10 -10.69
C ILE A 126 -10.06 -5.71 -11.29
N LEU A 127 -10.80 -4.75 -10.73
CA LEU A 127 -10.76 -3.33 -11.06
C LEU A 127 -9.94 -2.62 -9.97
N LEU A 128 -8.72 -2.19 -10.30
CA LEU A 128 -7.79 -1.58 -9.36
C LEU A 128 -7.74 -0.07 -9.59
N LEU A 129 -8.28 0.72 -8.65
CA LEU A 129 -8.25 2.17 -8.69
C LEU A 129 -6.98 2.69 -8.04
N GLU A 130 -6.16 3.38 -8.83
CA GLU A 130 -5.00 4.13 -8.36
C GLU A 130 -5.43 5.35 -7.52
N ARG A 131 -4.70 5.62 -6.44
CA ARG A 131 -4.93 6.76 -5.54
C ARG A 131 -3.71 7.66 -5.48
N GLU A 132 -3.15 7.92 -4.30
CA GLU A 132 -1.96 8.77 -4.18
C GLU A 132 -0.74 7.98 -4.63
N MET A 133 -0.57 6.75 -4.16
CA MET A 133 0.56 5.92 -4.60
C MET A 133 0.37 5.50 -6.05
N GLY A 134 1.34 5.87 -6.87
CA GLY A 134 1.37 5.50 -8.29
C GLY A 134 1.57 4.00 -8.42
N LEU A 135 0.85 3.39 -9.35
CA LEU A 135 0.92 1.95 -9.62
C LEU A 135 1.79 1.64 -10.85
N GLU A 136 2.73 2.52 -11.20
CA GLU A 136 3.62 2.40 -12.37
C GLU A 136 4.27 1.02 -12.47
N GLU A 137 4.82 0.51 -11.37
CA GLU A 137 5.49 -0.80 -11.35
C GLU A 137 4.53 -1.93 -11.75
N LEU A 138 3.24 -1.84 -11.42
CA LEU A 138 2.23 -2.82 -11.85
C LEU A 138 1.84 -2.58 -13.31
N VAL A 139 1.60 -1.33 -13.69
CA VAL A 139 1.18 -0.93 -15.05
C VAL A 139 2.19 -1.37 -16.11
N GLU A 140 3.50 -1.36 -15.80
CA GLU A 140 4.55 -1.80 -16.73
C GLU A 140 4.48 -3.27 -17.12
N HIS A 141 3.88 -4.12 -16.27
CA HIS A 141 3.74 -5.55 -16.54
C HIS A 141 2.43 -5.90 -17.29
N GLY A 142 1.55 -4.93 -17.51
CA GLY A 142 0.31 -5.12 -18.27
C GLY A 142 0.37 -4.59 -19.71
N LYS A 143 -0.76 -4.68 -20.41
CA LYS A 143 -0.94 -4.01 -21.70
C LYS A 143 -1.45 -2.60 -21.47
N LYS A 144 -0.61 -1.61 -21.77
CA LYS A 144 -0.96 -0.18 -21.72
C LYS A 144 -2.05 0.11 -22.75
N LEU A 145 -3.16 0.69 -22.30
CA LEU A 145 -4.31 1.01 -23.15
C LEU A 145 -4.52 2.52 -23.28
N ASP A 146 -4.37 3.25 -22.17
CA ASP A 146 -4.67 4.68 -22.07
C ASP A 146 -6.02 5.05 -22.71
N ALA A 147 -7.06 4.31 -22.34
CA ALA A 147 -8.42 4.49 -22.87
C ALA A 147 -9.34 5.05 -21.79
N LEU A 148 -10.38 5.81 -22.17
CA LEU A 148 -11.42 6.22 -21.22
C LEU A 148 -12.11 4.97 -20.65
N PHE A 149 -12.31 4.95 -19.33
CA PHE A 149 -13.07 3.89 -18.69
C PHE A 149 -14.53 3.96 -19.16
N SER A 150 -15.11 2.80 -19.45
CA SER A 150 -16.52 2.61 -19.81
C SER A 150 -16.92 1.19 -19.49
N HIS A 151 -18.22 0.96 -19.32
CA HIS A 151 -18.73 -0.36 -18.96
C HIS A 151 -18.57 -1.38 -20.10
N GLU A 152 -18.70 -0.93 -21.34
CA GLU A 152 -18.49 -1.74 -22.54
C GLU A 152 -17.02 -2.17 -22.67
N LEU A 153 -16.09 -1.26 -22.37
CA LEU A 153 -14.66 -1.57 -22.41
C LEU A 153 -14.27 -2.54 -21.28
N ALA A 154 -14.81 -2.34 -20.07
CA ALA A 154 -14.59 -3.27 -18.97
C ALA A 154 -15.11 -4.68 -19.30
N ALA A 155 -16.34 -4.80 -19.80
CA ALA A 155 -16.91 -6.06 -20.25
C ALA A 155 -16.06 -6.72 -21.35
N SER A 156 -15.60 -5.94 -22.33
CA SER A 156 -14.74 -6.43 -23.42
C SER A 156 -13.38 -6.94 -22.94
N ILE A 157 -12.79 -6.27 -21.94
CA ILE A 157 -11.50 -6.68 -21.37
C ILE A 157 -11.62 -8.01 -20.64
N PHE A 158 -12.65 -8.18 -19.79
CA PHE A 158 -12.86 -9.38 -18.98
C PHE A 158 -13.57 -10.53 -19.69
N ALA A 159 -14.02 -10.33 -20.93
CA ALA A 159 -14.56 -11.40 -21.76
C ALA A 159 -13.52 -12.51 -21.94
N THR A 160 -13.92 -13.79 -21.82
CA THR A 160 -13.00 -14.94 -21.89
C THR A 160 -12.21 -15.03 -23.21
N SER A 161 -12.72 -14.43 -24.28
CA SER A 161 -12.04 -14.37 -25.59
C SER A 161 -10.91 -13.33 -25.65
N SER A 162 -10.87 -12.37 -24.72
CA SER A 162 -9.88 -11.31 -24.68
C SER A 162 -8.54 -11.84 -24.18
N PRO A 163 -7.39 -11.55 -24.82
CA PRO A 163 -6.09 -12.01 -24.35
C PRO A 163 -5.63 -11.35 -23.03
N VAL A 164 -6.34 -10.32 -22.56
CA VAL A 164 -6.01 -9.55 -21.35
C VAL A 164 -7.05 -9.72 -20.23
N HIS A 165 -7.98 -10.69 -20.38
CA HIS A 165 -9.01 -10.96 -19.37
C HIS A 165 -8.44 -11.52 -18.08
N ASP A 166 -7.29 -12.19 -18.15
CA ASP A 166 -6.63 -12.77 -17.00
C ASP A 166 -5.65 -11.76 -16.38
N GLY A 167 -6.13 -11.04 -15.37
CA GLY A 167 -5.36 -10.04 -14.66
C GLY A 167 -6.24 -8.90 -14.14
N ALA A 168 -5.58 -7.87 -13.62
CA ALA A 168 -6.24 -6.66 -13.17
C ALA A 168 -6.28 -5.58 -14.26
N VAL A 169 -7.31 -4.75 -14.19
CA VAL A 169 -7.41 -3.49 -14.91
C VAL A 169 -7.04 -2.37 -13.95
N VAL A 170 -6.02 -1.59 -14.30
CA VAL A 170 -5.59 -0.44 -13.50
C VAL A 170 -6.27 0.81 -14.03
N ILE A 171 -7.03 1.46 -13.17
CA ILE A 171 -7.81 2.67 -13.48
C ILE A 171 -7.14 3.84 -12.77
N ARG A 172 -6.77 4.84 -13.55
CA ARG A 172 -6.13 6.07 -13.08
C ARG A 172 -7.00 7.25 -13.50
N HIS A 173 -7.52 7.99 -12.51
CA HIS A 173 -8.53 9.02 -12.72
C HIS A 173 -9.79 8.47 -13.44
N ASN A 174 -9.94 8.76 -14.73
CA ASN A 174 -11.05 8.31 -15.58
C ASN A 174 -10.59 7.41 -16.75
N ARG A 175 -9.35 6.92 -16.72
CA ARG A 175 -8.76 6.12 -17.80
C ARG A 175 -8.25 4.78 -17.30
N ILE A 176 -8.33 3.79 -18.17
CA ILE A 176 -7.63 2.52 -18.00
C ILE A 176 -6.17 2.72 -18.40
N ALA A 177 -5.27 2.72 -17.41
CA ALA A 177 -3.83 2.82 -17.63
C ALA A 177 -3.31 1.54 -18.31
N ALA A 178 -3.69 0.38 -17.77
CA ALA A 178 -3.36 -0.93 -18.34
C ALA A 178 -4.41 -2.00 -18.00
N ALA A 179 -4.46 -3.04 -18.83
CA ALA A 179 -5.25 -4.25 -18.61
C ALA A 179 -4.36 -5.51 -18.63
N GLY A 180 -4.86 -6.62 -18.10
CA GLY A 180 -4.10 -7.87 -17.99
C GLY A 180 -2.88 -7.73 -17.07
N VAL A 181 -2.96 -6.84 -16.07
CA VAL A 181 -1.87 -6.62 -15.12
C VAL A 181 -1.83 -7.78 -14.13
N ILE A 182 -0.72 -8.52 -14.11
CA ILE A 182 -0.53 -9.61 -13.16
C ILE A 182 -0.19 -9.01 -11.79
N LEU A 183 -1.06 -9.27 -10.81
CA LEU A 183 -0.86 -8.81 -9.44
C LEU A 183 -0.07 -9.85 -8.62
N PRO A 184 0.85 -9.41 -7.73
CA PRO A 184 1.54 -10.32 -6.84
C PRO A 184 0.57 -10.98 -5.86
N ILE A 185 0.66 -12.30 -5.71
CA ILE A 185 -0.18 -13.05 -4.77
C ILE A 185 0.61 -13.25 -3.47
N PRO A 186 0.19 -12.63 -2.34
CA PRO A 186 0.88 -12.80 -1.07
C PRO A 186 0.73 -14.23 -0.56
N ALA A 187 1.66 -14.69 0.28
CA ALA A 187 1.53 -15.97 0.98
C ALA A 187 0.22 -16.01 1.79
N GLU A 188 -0.33 -17.21 1.99
CA GLU A 188 -1.58 -17.37 2.74
C GLU A 188 -1.39 -16.92 4.19
N SER A 189 -2.33 -16.11 4.66
CA SER A 189 -2.44 -15.61 6.02
C SER A 189 -3.80 -15.97 6.62
N VAL A 190 -3.97 -15.75 7.93
CA VAL A 190 -5.26 -15.92 8.61
C VAL A 190 -6.35 -15.04 7.97
N GLU A 191 -5.99 -13.84 7.53
CA GLU A 191 -6.90 -12.85 6.94
C GLU A 191 -7.36 -13.25 5.52
N THR A 192 -6.52 -13.99 4.80
CA THR A 192 -6.77 -14.42 3.42
C THR A 192 -7.26 -15.86 3.29
N ARG A 193 -7.48 -16.54 4.42
CA ARG A 193 -7.83 -17.96 4.44
C ARG A 193 -9.17 -18.19 3.74
N GLY A 194 -9.21 -19.11 2.78
CA GLY A 194 -10.41 -19.38 1.98
C GLY A 194 -10.68 -18.37 0.85
N MET A 195 -9.81 -17.38 0.64
CA MET A 195 -9.90 -16.50 -0.53
C MET A 195 -9.28 -17.15 -1.77
N GLY A 196 -9.96 -17.02 -2.92
CA GLY A 196 -9.39 -17.38 -4.21
C GLY A 196 -8.18 -16.52 -4.60
N THR A 197 -7.46 -16.92 -5.65
CA THR A 197 -6.21 -16.26 -6.09
C THR A 197 -6.41 -14.77 -6.41
N ARG A 198 -7.48 -14.40 -7.11
CA ARG A 198 -7.82 -12.99 -7.43
C ARG A 198 -8.08 -12.14 -6.17
N HIS A 199 -8.80 -12.69 -5.21
CA HIS A 199 -9.10 -12.01 -3.93
C HIS A 199 -7.83 -11.81 -3.11
N ARG A 200 -6.95 -12.83 -3.07
CA ARG A 200 -5.65 -12.73 -2.41
C ARG A 200 -4.74 -11.69 -3.05
N ALA A 201 -4.69 -11.67 -4.38
CA ALA A 201 -3.90 -10.68 -5.12
C ALA A 201 -4.39 -9.25 -4.84
N ALA A 202 -5.71 -9.04 -4.89
CA ALA A 202 -6.33 -7.76 -4.57
C ALA A 202 -6.08 -7.34 -3.11
N PHE A 203 -6.20 -8.26 -2.14
CA PHE A 203 -5.89 -7.99 -0.74
C PHE A 203 -4.42 -7.61 -0.54
N GLY A 204 -3.50 -8.31 -1.22
CA GLY A 204 -2.06 -8.01 -1.17
C GLY A 204 -1.76 -6.59 -1.65
N VAL A 205 -2.27 -6.23 -2.83
CA VAL A 205 -2.06 -4.89 -3.39
C VAL A 205 -2.70 -3.80 -2.53
N ALA A 206 -3.92 -4.01 -2.03
CA ALA A 206 -4.61 -3.08 -1.12
C ALA A 206 -3.98 -3.01 0.29
N THR A 207 -3.03 -3.89 0.60
CA THR A 207 -2.26 -3.90 1.84
C THR A 207 -0.93 -3.16 1.69
N GLU A 208 -0.30 -3.28 0.52
CA GLU A 208 1.01 -2.66 0.23
C GLU A 208 0.87 -1.24 -0.33
N THR A 209 -0.27 -0.91 -0.93
CA THR A 209 -0.59 0.39 -1.53
C THR A 209 -1.84 0.99 -0.90
N ASP A 210 -2.12 2.26 -1.21
CA ASP A 210 -3.38 2.92 -0.85
C ASP A 210 -4.49 2.71 -1.90
N ALA A 211 -4.24 1.93 -2.95
CA ALA A 211 -5.18 1.64 -4.01
C ALA A 211 -6.44 0.91 -3.49
N VAL A 212 -7.55 1.11 -4.19
CA VAL A 212 -8.81 0.42 -3.90
C VAL A 212 -9.02 -0.64 -4.98
N ALA A 213 -9.17 -1.89 -4.58
CA ALA A 213 -9.44 -2.99 -5.51
C ALA A 213 -10.90 -3.45 -5.38
N VAL A 214 -11.63 -3.44 -6.48
CA VAL A 214 -12.97 -4.02 -6.58
C VAL A 214 -12.85 -5.35 -7.32
N VAL A 215 -13.20 -6.44 -6.65
CA VAL A 215 -13.08 -7.80 -7.17
C VAL A 215 -14.45 -8.41 -7.36
N VAL A 216 -14.66 -9.05 -8.51
CA VAL A 216 -15.83 -9.87 -8.81
C VAL A 216 -15.41 -11.33 -8.80
N SER A 217 -16.11 -12.16 -8.03
CA SER A 217 -15.88 -13.61 -7.96
C SER A 217 -16.50 -14.33 -9.14
N GLU A 218 -15.71 -15.11 -9.88
CA GLU A 218 -16.21 -15.99 -10.96
C GLU A 218 -17.06 -17.16 -10.42
N GLU A 219 -16.78 -17.61 -9.20
CA GLU A 219 -17.48 -18.75 -8.60
C GLU A 219 -18.85 -18.36 -8.04
N THR A 220 -18.92 -17.19 -7.39
CA THR A 220 -20.07 -16.78 -6.59
C THR A 220 -20.81 -15.56 -7.15
N GLY A 221 -20.20 -14.80 -8.06
CA GLY A 221 -20.71 -13.50 -8.51
C GLY A 221 -20.61 -12.40 -7.43
N ASN A 222 -19.94 -12.65 -6.31
CA ASN A 222 -19.85 -11.66 -5.24
C ASN A 222 -18.89 -10.53 -5.61
N VAL A 223 -19.30 -9.30 -5.29
CA VAL A 223 -18.47 -8.11 -5.41
C VAL A 223 -17.85 -7.78 -4.05
N THR A 224 -16.52 -7.68 -3.99
CA THR A 224 -15.78 -7.37 -2.76
C THR A 224 -14.84 -6.20 -3.00
N VAL A 225 -14.87 -5.23 -2.09
CA VAL A 225 -13.97 -4.07 -2.09
C VAL A 225 -12.85 -4.30 -1.08
N PHE A 226 -11.62 -4.18 -1.56
CA PHE A 226 -10.40 -4.27 -0.76
C PHE A 226 -9.76 -2.89 -0.64
N SER A 227 -9.49 -2.47 0.59
CA SER A 227 -8.77 -1.23 0.88
C SER A 227 -8.14 -1.28 2.26
N ASN A 228 -6.88 -0.83 2.41
CA ASN A 228 -6.20 -0.69 3.70
C ASN A 228 -6.35 -1.92 4.63
N ARG A 229 -6.05 -3.12 4.11
CA ARG A 229 -6.20 -4.44 4.79
C ARG A 229 -7.63 -4.83 5.19
N SER A 230 -8.65 -4.17 4.68
CA SER A 230 -10.06 -4.54 4.87
C SER A 230 -10.65 -5.14 3.60
N ALA A 231 -11.58 -6.08 3.77
CA ALA A 231 -12.36 -6.68 2.69
C ALA A 231 -13.84 -6.52 3.04
N ASN A 232 -14.56 -5.74 2.23
CA ASN A 232 -15.97 -5.45 2.44
C ASN A 232 -16.77 -5.97 1.25
N ARG A 233 -17.65 -6.96 1.51
CA ARG A 233 -18.57 -7.45 0.48
C ARG A 233 -19.68 -6.43 0.26
N VAL A 234 -20.05 -6.26 -1.00
CA VAL A 234 -21.06 -5.30 -1.43
C VAL A 234 -22.12 -6.02 -2.26
N GLU A 235 -23.38 -5.70 -2.01
CA GLU A 235 -24.51 -6.43 -2.59
C GLU A 235 -25.27 -5.63 -3.66
N THR A 236 -25.10 -4.30 -3.70
CA THR A 236 -25.79 -3.45 -4.66
C THR A 236 -24.87 -2.40 -5.29
N VAL A 237 -25.21 -1.99 -6.52
CA VAL A 237 -24.53 -0.90 -7.25
C VAL A 237 -24.46 0.36 -6.39
N ARG A 238 -25.58 0.73 -5.75
CA ARG A 238 -25.67 1.90 -4.87
C ARG A 238 -24.70 1.80 -3.70
N GLN A 239 -24.68 0.67 -3.00
CA GLN A 239 -23.77 0.46 -1.87
C GLN A 239 -22.30 0.52 -2.31
N LEU A 240 -21.97 0.01 -3.50
CA LEU A 240 -20.61 0.09 -4.03
C LEU A 240 -20.22 1.53 -4.34
N ARG A 241 -21.10 2.26 -5.02
CA ARG A 241 -20.91 3.68 -5.33
C ARG A 241 -20.70 4.50 -4.05
N ASP A 242 -21.54 4.29 -3.04
CA ASP A 242 -21.45 5.01 -1.77
C ASP A 242 -20.15 4.63 -1.02
N THR A 243 -19.74 3.36 -1.04
CA THR A 243 -18.49 2.89 -0.43
C THR A 243 -17.27 3.49 -1.13
N LEU A 244 -17.21 3.44 -2.46
CA LEU A 244 -16.13 4.04 -3.24
C LEU A 244 -16.08 5.55 -3.06
N GLY A 245 -17.25 6.21 -3.07
CA GLY A 245 -17.36 7.64 -2.80
C GLY A 245 -16.82 8.01 -1.41
N LEU A 246 -17.09 7.21 -0.39
CA LEU A 246 -16.53 7.43 0.95
C LEU A 246 -15.02 7.19 1.00
N LEU A 247 -14.51 6.11 0.41
CA LEU A 247 -13.08 5.80 0.39
C LEU A 247 -12.26 6.87 -0.35
N LEU A 248 -12.82 7.42 -1.43
CA LEU A 248 -12.20 8.47 -2.23
C LEU A 248 -12.37 9.87 -1.60
N ARG A 249 -13.48 10.16 -0.89
CA ARG A 249 -13.71 11.46 -0.20
C ARG A 249 -13.08 11.56 1.18
N LYS A 250 -12.94 10.47 1.93
CA LYS A 250 -12.32 10.45 3.27
C LYS A 250 -10.91 11.03 3.24
N GLU A 251 -10.27 10.99 2.07
CA GLU A 251 -8.99 11.60 1.76
C GLU A 251 -9.02 13.15 1.79
N GLU A 252 -10.08 13.79 1.29
CA GLU A 252 -10.23 15.26 1.30
C GLU A 252 -10.32 15.84 2.72
N ALA A 253 -11.01 15.14 3.62
CA ALA A 253 -11.21 15.59 5.01
C ALA A 253 -9.91 15.56 5.84
N THR A 254 -8.99 14.64 5.53
CA THR A 254 -7.62 14.63 6.10
C THR A 254 -6.76 15.75 5.53
N ARG A 255 -7.03 16.18 4.30
CA ARG A 255 -6.29 17.22 3.57
C ARG A 255 -6.67 18.65 3.96
N GLY A 256 -7.89 18.86 4.48
CA GLY A 256 -8.38 20.17 4.94
C GLY A 256 -8.03 20.54 6.38
N ARG A 257 -7.25 19.71 7.09
CA ARG A 257 -6.84 19.94 8.50
C ARG A 257 -5.32 20.00 8.69
N GLY A 258 -4.53 19.94 7.62
CA GLY A 258 -3.06 20.04 7.64
C GLY A 258 -2.56 21.40 7.21
#